data_AF-A0AA47NPE0-F1
#
_entry.id   AF-A0AA47NPE0-F1
#
_cell.length_a   1.000
_cell.length_b   1.000
_cell.length_c   1.000
_cell.angle_alpha   90.00
_cell.angle_beta   90.00
_cell.angle_gamma   90.00
#
_symmetry.space_group_name_H-M   'P 1'
#
loop_
_entity.id
_entity.type
_entity.pdbx_description
1 polymer ?
#
loop_
_entity_poly.entity_id
_entity_poly.type
_entity_poly.pdbx_seq_one_letter_code
_entity_poly.pdbx_strand_id
1 'polypeptide(L)' 'MAGQSHNMRAQGWPRLTSAPNQLYCKPLTESHQYGWLVPKNEAPEAWTQIKRFPRKNSEMTKFVKDMSLADPEFSLF' A
#
# COMPACT_ATOMS: atom_id res chain seq x y z
N MET A 1 -33.03 -25.12 20.55
CA MET A 1 -32.57 -25.03 19.15
C MET A 1 -31.74 -23.76 19.02
N ALA A 2 -30.41 -23.86 19.09
CA ALA A 2 -29.52 -22.70 18.98
C ALA A 2 -28.85 -22.75 17.60
N GLY A 3 -29.18 -21.78 16.74
CA GLY A 3 -28.57 -21.61 15.43
C GLY A 3 -27.13 -21.17 15.59
N GLN A 4 -26.19 -22.03 15.18
CA GLN A 4 -24.78 -21.67 15.07
C GLN A 4 -24.59 -20.90 13.76
N SER A 5 -24.41 -19.59 13.84
CA SER A 5 -23.94 -18.79 12.72
C SER A 5 -22.47 -19.15 12.45
N HIS A 6 -22.22 -19.93 11.41
CA HIS A 6 -20.87 -20.23 10.97
C HIS A 6 -20.23 -18.93 10.45
N ASN A 7 -19.31 -18.38 11.24
CA ASN A 7 -18.52 -17.22 10.92
C ASN A 7 -17.51 -17.60 9.82
N MET A 8 -17.81 -17.29 8.55
CA MET A 8 -16.88 -17.51 7.44
C MET A 8 -15.80 -16.45 7.47
N ARG A 9 -14.71 -16.75 8.18
CA ARG A 9 -13.45 -16.02 8.10
C ARG A 9 -12.93 -16.17 6.66
N ALA A 10 -12.80 -15.08 5.92
CA ALA A 10 -12.19 -15.08 4.60
C ALA A 10 -10.74 -15.57 4.71
N GLN A 11 -10.54 -16.85 4.44
CA GLN A 11 -9.22 -17.44 4.21
C GLN A 11 -8.70 -16.78 2.93
N GLY A 12 -7.49 -16.22 2.98
CA GLY A 12 -6.97 -15.34 1.92
C GLY A 12 -7.14 -15.95 0.52
N TRP A 13 -7.71 -15.17 -0.40
CA TRP A 13 -7.98 -15.62 -1.76
C TRP A 13 -6.67 -15.95 -2.49
N PRO A 14 -6.61 -17.04 -3.27
CA PRO A 14 -5.45 -17.32 -4.12
C PRO A 14 -5.25 -16.13 -5.07
N ARG A 15 -4.07 -15.49 -4.99
CA ARG A 15 -3.71 -14.45 -5.95
C ARG A 15 -3.51 -15.11 -7.30
N LEU A 16 -4.22 -14.60 -8.32
CA LEU A 16 -3.96 -14.97 -9.71
C LEU A 16 -2.51 -14.64 -10.06
N THR A 17 -1.85 -15.55 -10.78
CA THR A 17 -0.46 -15.41 -11.22
C THR A 17 -0.32 -14.32 -12.29
N SER A 18 -1.32 -14.21 -13.17
CA SER A 18 -1.40 -13.22 -14.24
C SER A 18 -2.11 -11.94 -13.81
N ALA A 19 -1.62 -10.79 -14.26
CA ALA A 19 -2.28 -9.50 -14.09
C ALA A 19 -3.41 -9.32 -15.12
N PRO A 20 -4.44 -8.50 -14.83
CA PRO A 20 -5.59 -8.30 -15.73
C PRO A 20 -5.21 -7.85 -17.15
N ASN A 21 -4.19 -7.01 -17.29
CA ASN A 21 -3.67 -6.52 -18.56
C ASN A 21 -2.91 -7.57 -19.38
N GLN A 22 -2.59 -8.73 -18.80
CA GLN A 22 -2.03 -9.88 -19.51
C GLN A 22 -3.11 -10.84 -20.00
N LEU A 23 -4.32 -10.77 -19.42
CA LEU A 23 -5.44 -11.65 -19.74
C LEU A 23 -6.40 -11.01 -20.75
N TYR A 24 -6.52 -9.68 -20.73
CA TYR A 24 -7.45 -8.95 -21.58
C TYR A 24 -6.73 -7.82 -22.32
N CYS A 25 -7.20 -7.51 -23.53
CA CYS A 25 -6.63 -6.42 -24.33
C CYS A 25 -7.10 -5.02 -23.88
N LYS A 26 -8.19 -4.94 -23.11
CA LYS A 26 -8.78 -3.68 -22.63
C LYS A 26 -9.35 -3.85 -21.21
N PRO A 27 -9.39 -2.76 -20.41
CA PRO A 27 -9.98 -2.81 -19.08
C PRO A 27 -11.47 -3.14 -19.18
N LEU A 28 -11.89 -4.16 -18.42
CA LEU A 28 -13.30 -4.60 -18.38
C LEU A 28 -14.18 -3.75 -17.47
N THR A 29 -13.57 -3.09 -16.49
CA THR A 29 -14.24 -2.22 -15.51
C THR A 29 -13.46 -0.91 -15.39
N GLU A 30 -14.11 0.15 -14.92
CA GLU A 30 -13.45 1.45 -14.70
C GLU A 30 -12.30 1.34 -13.69
N SER A 31 -12.46 0.51 -12.66
CA SER A 31 -11.40 0.28 -11.68
C SER A 31 -10.13 -0.31 -12.31
N HIS A 32 -10.25 -1.08 -13.39
CA HIS A 32 -9.10 -1.63 -14.11
C HIS A 32 -8.36 -0.59 -14.95
N GLN A 33 -8.97 0.57 -15.24
CA GLN A 33 -8.27 1.63 -15.98
C GLN A 33 -7.08 2.16 -15.17
N TYR A 34 -7.23 2.23 -13.84
CA TYR A 34 -6.17 2.65 -12.95
C TYR A 34 -5.06 1.59 -12.90
N GLY A 35 -3.85 1.99 -13.29
CA GLY A 35 -2.70 1.09 -13.26
C GLY A 35 -2.66 0.04 -14.39
N TRP A 36 -3.57 0.10 -15.38
CA TRP A 36 -3.61 -0.86 -16.50
C TRP A 36 -2.27 -0.97 -17.24
N LEU A 37 -1.59 0.16 -17.41
CA LEU A 37 -0.30 0.27 -18.09
C LEU A 37 0.89 0.22 -17.11
N VAL A 38 0.65 0.07 -15.81
CA VAL A 38 1.75 0.00 -14.84
C VAL A 38 2.33 -1.41 -14.90
N PRO A 39 3.59 -1.57 -15.33
CA PRO A 39 4.19 -2.88 -15.39
C PRO A 39 4.42 -3.40 -13.97
N LYS A 40 4.02 -4.66 -13.72
CA LYS A 40 4.09 -5.28 -12.40
C LYS A 40 5.54 -5.58 -11.96
N ASN A 41 6.43 -5.79 -12.92
CA ASN A 41 7.80 -6.29 -12.70
C ASN A 41 8.87 -5.48 -13.43
N GLU A 42 8.54 -4.37 -14.08
CA GLU A 42 9.53 -3.57 -14.80
C GLU A 42 10.02 -2.43 -13.92
N ALA A 43 11.33 -2.20 -13.94
CA ALA A 43 11.90 -1.01 -13.36
C ALA A 43 11.25 0.23 -14.00
N PRO A 44 11.13 1.35 -13.28
CA PRO A 44 10.63 2.59 -13.86
C PRO A 44 11.40 2.89 -15.15
N GLU A 45 10.69 3.28 -16.20
CA GLU A 45 11.28 3.68 -17.48
C GLU A 45 12.48 4.59 -17.27
N ALA A 46 13.57 4.37 -18.01
CA ALA A 46 14.86 5.02 -17.72
C ALA A 46 14.76 6.56 -17.67
N TRP A 47 13.90 7.16 -18.50
CA TRP A 47 13.66 8.61 -18.51
C TRP A 47 12.86 9.12 -17.30
N THR A 48 12.15 8.25 -16.58
CA THR A 48 11.42 8.56 -15.34
C THR A 48 12.30 8.44 -14.10
N GLN A 49 13.50 7.85 -14.24
CA GLN A 49 14.40 7.61 -13.11
C GLN A 49 15.09 8.91 -12.71
N ILE A 50 14.70 9.43 -11.55
CA ILE A 50 15.34 10.59 -10.91
C ILE A 50 15.85 10.14 -9.54
N LYS A 51 17.04 10.62 -9.14
CA LYS A 51 17.55 10.42 -7.78
C LYS A 51 16.59 11.06 -6.78
N ARG A 52 15.84 10.22 -6.06
CA ARG A 52 14.96 10.65 -4.98
C ARG A 52 15.74 10.68 -3.68
N PHE A 53 15.51 11.71 -2.88
CA PHE A 53 16.00 11.81 -1.51
C PHE A 53 14.79 11.89 -0.59
N PRO A 54 14.15 10.75 -0.27
CA PRO A 54 13.02 10.74 0.64
C PRO A 54 13.41 11.39 1.96
N ARG A 55 12.51 12.21 2.52
CA ARG A 55 12.74 12.82 3.82
C ARG A 55 12.95 11.72 4.86
N LYS A 56 14.12 11.72 5.51
CA LYS A 56 14.41 10.84 6.64
C LYS A 56 14.19 11.64 7.92
N ASN A 57 13.45 11.06 8.86
CA ASN A 57 13.29 11.66 10.18
C ASN A 57 14.61 11.52 10.94
N SER A 58 15.09 12.61 11.55
CA SER A 58 16.25 12.56 12.45
C SER A 58 15.89 11.82 13.74
N GLU A 59 16.90 11.40 14.50
CA GLU A 59 16.69 10.81 15.82
C GLU A 59 15.93 11.76 16.75
N MET A 60 16.17 13.07 16.65
CA MET A 60 15.41 14.08 17.39
C MET A 60 13.94 14.10 16.98
N THR A 61 13.64 14.06 15.68
CA THR A 61 12.24 14.01 15.21
C THR A 61 11.52 12.74 15.67
N LYS A 62 12.23 11.60 15.78
CA LYS A 62 11.67 10.37 16.33
C LYS A 62 11.42 10.51 17.83
N PHE A 63 12.40 10.97 18.59
CA PHE A 63 12.29 11.20 20.03
C PHE A 63 11.10 12.08 20.40
N VAL A 64 10.92 13.20 19.70
CA VAL A 64 9.81 14.13 19.93
C VAL A 64 8.47 13.47 19.67
N LYS A 65 8.39 12.67 18.59
CA LYS A 65 7.19 11.92 18.27
C LYS A 65 6.88 10.91 19.38
N ASP A 66 7.88 10.21 19.87
CA ASP A 66 7.70 9.22 20.94
C ASP A 66 7.26 9.88 22.25
N MET A 67 7.84 11.03 22.61
CA MET A 67 7.45 11.79 23.80
C MET A 67 6.05 12.40 23.69
N SER A 68 5.67 12.94 22.53
CA SER A 68 4.30 13.44 22.29
C SER A 68 3.22 12.36 22.37
N LEU A 69 3.59 11.09 22.17
CA LEU A 69 2.69 9.96 22.34
C LEU A 69 2.59 9.50 23.80
N ALA A 70 3.67 9.71 24.57
CA ALA A 70 3.72 9.32 25.98
C ALA A 70 3.12 10.38 26.92
N ASP A 71 3.31 11.66 26.60
CA ASP A 71 2.86 12.79 27.41
C ASP A 71 2.17 13.85 26.51
N PRO A 72 0.84 14.05 26.67
CA PRO A 72 0.09 15.05 25.92
C PRO A 72 0.55 16.50 26.13
N GLU A 73 1.19 16.79 27.28
CA GLU A 73 1.69 18.13 27.62
C GLU A 73 3.15 18.32 27.18
N PHE A 74 3.78 17.30 26.57
CA PHE A 74 5.13 17.41 26.06
C PHE A 74 5.20 18.40 24.90
N SER A 75 5.93 19.50 25.11
CA SER A 75 6.29 20.48 24.10
C SER A 75 7.81 20.65 24.05
N LEU A 76 8.34 20.76 22.83
CA LEU A 76 9.73 21.16 22.60
C LEU A 76 9.93 22.69 22.63
N PHE A 77 8.85 23.46 22.83
CA PHE A 77 8.81 24.91 22.82
C PHE A 77 8.00 25.44 24.00
#